data_AF-A0A9P9L2X8-F1
#
_entry.id   AF-A0A9P9L2X8-F1
#
_cell.length_a   1.000
_cell.length_b   1.000
_cell.length_c   1.000
_cell.angle_alpha   90.00
_cell.angle_beta   90.00
_cell.angle_gamma   90.00
#
_symmetry.space_group_name_H-M   'P 1'
#
loop_
_entity.id
_entity.type
_entity.pdbx_description
1 polymer ?
#
loop_
_entity_poly.entity_id
_entity_poly.type
_entity_poly.pdbx_seq_one_letter_code
_entity_poly.pdbx_strand_id
1 'polypeptide(L)'
;MGAEQAISRESLQHFSSPFSKYTDTSSSPSTYNMPVQKSDVLTIPGEEEWRITPVAWKQSMREFRKNYLCIEFTNTRADETEKTNFLYVSEELLDNFKSSKIERTDTGFKLTVDNDYMYGQQKGNKYRFLVYHDKSRSIFQHRFVEGTLAAIGRQATEITTKLGYGDAKVISQTIAGVIGDKLHEF
;
A
#
# COMPACT_ATOMS: atom_id res chain seq x y z
N MET A 1 -83.89 -10.75 -18.80
CA MET A 1 -83.96 -9.35 -18.29
C MET A 1 -82.57 -8.99 -17.85
N GLY A 2 -81.85 -8.05 -18.44
CA GLY A 2 -82.15 -7.09 -19.50
C GLY A 2 -81.00 -6.09 -19.52
N ALA A 3 -80.51 -5.79 -20.72
CA ALA A 3 -79.96 -4.52 -21.22
C ALA A 3 -78.99 -3.72 -20.34
N GLU A 4 -77.75 -3.49 -20.76
CA GLU A 4 -77.37 -2.44 -21.74
C GLU A 4 -77.77 -1.01 -21.32
N GLN A 5 -76.74 -0.20 -21.04
CA GLN A 5 -76.57 1.23 -21.38
C GLN A 5 -75.18 1.61 -20.82
N ALA A 6 -74.07 1.75 -21.56
CA ALA A 6 -73.77 2.43 -22.83
C ALA A 6 -73.72 3.98 -22.71
N ILE A 7 -72.54 4.52 -23.06
CA ILE A 7 -72.29 5.81 -23.76
C ILE A 7 -72.22 7.07 -22.83
N SER A 8 -71.26 8.01 -22.89
CA SER A 8 -70.10 8.27 -23.77
C SER A 8 -69.46 9.64 -23.45
N ARG A 9 -68.21 9.86 -23.93
CA ARG A 9 -67.53 11.13 -24.35
C ARG A 9 -67.15 12.12 -23.25
N GLU A 10 -65.86 12.42 -23.06
CA GLU A 10 -65.01 13.46 -23.71
C GLU A 10 -64.42 14.26 -22.52
N SER A 11 -63.21 14.80 -22.44
CA SER A 11 -62.11 15.06 -23.36
C SER A 11 -60.85 15.34 -22.51
N LEU A 12 -59.69 14.93 -23.05
CA LEU A 12 -58.38 15.61 -23.06
C LEU A 12 -58.05 16.63 -21.93
N GLN A 13 -56.92 16.46 -21.24
CA GLN A 13 -55.65 17.14 -21.53
C GLN A 13 -54.59 16.92 -20.43
N HIS A 14 -53.39 16.54 -20.89
CA HIS A 14 -52.03 16.78 -20.39
C HIS A 14 -51.76 17.04 -18.90
N PHE A 15 -50.89 16.21 -18.31
CA PHE A 15 -49.57 16.67 -17.85
C PHE A 15 -48.52 15.54 -17.95
N SER A 16 -47.47 15.83 -18.73
CA SER A 16 -46.12 15.23 -18.72
C SER A 16 -45.55 15.32 -17.29
N SER A 17 -44.67 14.47 -16.75
CA SER A 17 -43.47 13.83 -17.33
C SER A 17 -42.82 12.93 -16.22
N PRO A 18 -41.64 12.30 -16.41
CA PRO A 18 -41.54 10.85 -16.26
C PRO A 18 -40.63 10.42 -15.10
N PHE A 19 -40.92 9.20 -14.65
CA PHE A 19 -40.01 8.17 -14.16
C PHE A 19 -38.51 8.58 -14.05
N SER A 20 -38.09 8.76 -12.79
CA SER A 20 -36.70 8.92 -12.39
C SER A 20 -35.85 7.74 -12.89
N LYS A 21 -35.00 8.01 -13.87
CA LYS A 21 -33.88 7.14 -14.25
C LYS A 21 -32.64 7.63 -13.51
N TYR A 22 -32.23 6.92 -12.46
CA TYR A 22 -30.83 6.87 -12.05
C TYR A 22 -30.53 5.47 -11.49
N THR A 23 -30.20 4.55 -12.39
CA THR A 23 -29.35 3.41 -12.07
C THR A 23 -27.91 3.86 -12.25
N ASP A 24 -27.29 4.33 -11.17
CA ASP A 24 -25.82 4.46 -11.14
C ASP A 24 -25.23 3.14 -10.62
N THR A 25 -25.16 2.17 -11.52
CA THR A 25 -24.31 0.98 -11.37
C THR A 25 -23.01 1.24 -12.11
N SER A 26 -22.08 1.94 -11.46
CA SER A 26 -20.66 1.91 -11.84
C SER A 26 -19.70 2.29 -10.71
N SER A 27 -19.98 1.92 -9.46
CA SER A 27 -18.93 1.83 -8.45
C SER A 27 -18.08 0.58 -8.72
N SER A 28 -17.05 0.75 -9.57
CA SER A 28 -15.85 -0.11 -9.46
C SER A 28 -15.51 -0.24 -7.98
N PRO A 29 -15.21 -1.44 -7.44
CA PRO A 29 -14.71 -1.56 -6.09
C PRO A 29 -13.38 -0.80 -6.05
N SER A 30 -13.44 0.45 -5.60
CA SER A 30 -12.25 1.20 -5.23
C SER A 30 -11.57 0.33 -4.20
N THR A 31 -10.45 -0.28 -4.58
CA THR A 31 -9.56 -1.00 -3.69
C THR A 31 -9.07 0.05 -2.69
N TYR A 32 -9.85 0.30 -1.64
CA TYR A 32 -9.50 1.23 -0.58
C TYR A 32 -8.28 0.65 0.08
N ASN A 33 -7.12 1.21 -0.25
CA ASN A 33 -5.86 0.82 0.35
C ASN A 33 -5.79 1.51 1.69
N MET A 34 -6.19 0.82 2.76
CA MET A 34 -5.97 1.30 4.11
C MET A 34 -4.47 1.33 4.36
N PRO A 35 -3.86 2.52 4.52
CA PRO A 35 -2.45 2.61 4.82
C PRO A 35 -2.20 2.04 6.22
N VAL A 36 -1.05 1.41 6.42
CA VAL A 36 -0.59 0.95 7.75
C VAL A 36 -0.69 2.08 8.76
N GLN A 37 -1.20 1.78 9.95
CA GLN A 37 -1.35 2.74 11.04
C GLN A 37 -0.53 2.31 12.25
N LYS A 38 -0.33 3.25 13.16
CA LYS A 38 0.19 2.96 14.49
C LYS A 38 -0.73 1.93 15.19
N SER A 39 -0.11 1.06 15.98
CA SER A 39 -0.73 -0.06 16.69
C SER A 39 -1.22 -1.21 15.79
N ASP A 40 -0.97 -1.15 14.47
CA ASP A 40 -1.20 -2.32 13.61
C ASP A 40 -0.25 -3.45 14.00
N VAL A 41 -0.75 -4.69 13.89
CA VAL A 41 0.06 -5.89 14.09
C VAL A 41 0.31 -6.51 12.73
N LEU A 42 1.58 -6.58 12.36
CA LEU A 42 2.05 -7.10 11.09
C LEU A 42 2.67 -8.48 11.28
N THR A 43 2.48 -9.35 10.31
CA THR A 43 3.20 -10.63 10.21
C THR A 43 4.31 -10.49 9.17
N ILE A 44 5.52 -10.92 9.51
CA ILE A 44 6.66 -10.96 8.58
C ILE A 44 7.21 -12.40 8.48
N PRO A 45 7.75 -12.80 7.32
CA PRO A 45 8.28 -14.14 7.11
C PRO A 45 9.60 -14.34 7.85
N GLY A 46 10.09 -15.59 7.83
CA GLY A 46 11.43 -15.94 8.30
C GLY A 46 12.54 -15.16 7.60
N GLU A 47 13.71 -15.12 8.25
CA GLU A 47 14.85 -14.30 7.80
C GLU A 47 15.37 -14.70 6.40
N GLU A 48 15.12 -15.93 5.97
CA GLU A 48 15.46 -16.46 4.65
C GLU A 48 14.75 -15.73 3.49
N GLU A 49 13.64 -15.05 3.78
CA GLU A 49 12.90 -14.24 2.80
C GLU A 49 13.34 -12.78 2.78
N TRP A 50 14.15 -12.35 3.74
CA TRP A 50 14.60 -10.96 3.82
C TRP A 50 15.62 -10.69 2.71
N ARG A 51 15.54 -9.52 2.07
CA ARG A 51 16.38 -9.17 0.92
C ARG A 51 17.21 -7.95 1.20
N ILE A 52 18.50 -8.00 0.90
CA ILE A 52 19.38 -6.83 1.00
C ILE A 52 19.03 -5.85 -0.12
N THR A 53 18.60 -4.66 0.28
CA THR A 53 18.26 -3.53 -0.56
C THR A 53 19.25 -2.39 -0.31
N PRO A 54 20.11 -2.05 -1.29
CA PRO A 54 21.02 -0.94 -1.17
C PRO A 54 20.26 0.40 -1.33
N VAL A 55 20.44 1.30 -0.37
CA VAL A 55 19.83 2.64 -0.39
C VAL A 55 20.94 3.69 -0.40
N ALA A 56 20.90 4.57 -1.40
CA ALA A 56 21.87 5.65 -1.57
C ALA A 56 21.16 7.01 -1.53
N TRP A 57 21.73 7.97 -0.82
CA TRP A 57 21.19 9.34 -0.75
C TRP A 57 22.29 10.36 -0.47
N LYS A 58 21.92 11.64 -0.57
CA LYS A 58 22.80 12.76 -0.23
C LYS A 58 22.14 13.63 0.84
N GLN A 59 22.88 13.98 1.88
CA GLN A 59 22.45 14.88 2.94
C GLN A 59 23.64 15.74 3.38
N SER A 60 23.43 17.06 3.51
CA SER A 60 24.48 18.01 3.93
C SER A 60 25.79 17.88 3.13
N MET A 61 25.68 17.84 1.81
CA MET A 61 26.79 17.62 0.86
C MET A 61 27.53 16.28 0.96
N ARG A 62 27.15 15.39 1.88
CA ARG A 62 27.73 14.05 2.02
C ARG A 62 26.87 13.01 1.31
N GLU A 63 27.54 12.08 0.65
CA GLU A 63 26.90 10.90 0.07
C GLU A 63 26.89 9.77 1.09
N PHE A 64 25.75 9.10 1.18
CA PHE A 64 25.54 7.93 2.02
C PHE A 64 25.11 6.76 1.13
N ARG A 65 25.65 5.58 1.45
CA ARG A 65 25.23 4.30 0.90
C ARG A 65 25.14 3.33 2.06
N LYS A 66 23.95 2.79 2.29
CA LYS A 66 23.68 1.85 3.39
C LYS A 66 22.78 0.74 2.89
N ASN A 67 22.92 -0.43 3.49
CA ASN A 67 22.03 -1.55 3.22
C ASN A 67 20.84 -1.50 4.17
N TYR A 68 19.72 -1.93 3.62
CA TYR A 68 18.48 -2.17 4.34
C TYR A 68 18.01 -3.57 4.02
N LEU A 69 17.39 -4.24 4.99
CA LEU A 69 16.65 -5.47 4.75
C LEU A 69 15.25 -5.06 4.31
N CYS A 70 14.88 -5.43 3.09
CA CYS A 70 13.53 -5.34 2.58
C CYS A 70 12.80 -6.63 2.94
N ILE A 71 11.73 -6.47 3.71
CA ILE A 71 10.94 -7.54 4.30
C ILE A 71 9.51 -7.34 3.85
N GLU A 72 8.93 -8.35 3.21
CA GLU A 72 7.49 -8.35 2.95
C GLU A 72 6.76 -8.55 4.29
N PHE A 73 5.77 -7.73 4.56
CA PHE A 73 4.89 -7.90 5.70
C PHE A 73 3.46 -8.00 5.24
N THR A 74 2.64 -8.59 6.09
CA THR A 74 1.21 -8.68 5.91
C THR A 74 0.48 -8.00 7.07
N ASN A 75 -0.43 -7.09 6.76
CA ASN A 75 -1.25 -6.40 7.75
C ASN A 75 -2.61 -7.12 7.90
N THR A 76 -2.86 -7.66 9.09
CA THR A 76 -4.10 -8.38 9.40
C THR A 76 -4.94 -7.53 10.36
N ARG A 77 -5.88 -6.76 9.83
CA ARG A 77 -6.95 -6.13 10.62
C ARG A 77 -8.23 -6.95 10.47
N ALA A 78 -8.94 -7.15 11.58
CA ALA A 78 -10.27 -7.77 11.55
C ALA A 78 -11.15 -6.98 10.58
N ASP A 79 -11.86 -7.69 9.70
CA ASP A 79 -12.84 -7.19 8.72
C ASP A 79 -12.32 -6.80 7.32
N GLU A 80 -11.05 -7.02 6.96
CA GLU A 80 -10.54 -6.68 5.62
C GLU A 80 -9.62 -7.73 4.97
N THR A 81 -9.49 -7.63 3.64
CA THR A 81 -8.55 -8.45 2.86
C THR A 81 -7.12 -8.20 3.32
N GLU A 82 -6.41 -9.29 3.59
CA GLU A 82 -5.00 -9.35 3.89
C GLU A 82 -4.16 -8.61 2.81
N LYS A 83 -3.38 -7.60 3.22
CA LYS A 83 -2.54 -6.82 2.28
C LYS A 83 -1.07 -6.90 2.65
N THR A 84 -0.28 -7.23 1.63
CA THR A 84 1.18 -7.32 1.72
C THR A 84 1.84 -6.02 1.26
N ASN A 85 2.83 -5.52 2.00
CA ASN A 85 3.70 -4.40 1.60
C ASN A 85 5.09 -4.55 2.24
N PHE A 86 5.95 -3.53 2.18
CA PHE A 86 7.35 -3.63 2.59
C PHE A 86 7.70 -2.93 3.90
N LEU A 87 8.53 -3.58 4.68
CA LEU A 87 9.28 -3.02 5.80
C LEU A 87 10.76 -2.96 5.43
N TYR A 88 11.38 -1.81 5.62
CA TYR A 88 12.81 -1.61 5.44
C TYR A 88 13.49 -1.46 6.79
N VAL A 89 14.42 -2.35 7.12
CA VAL A 89 15.18 -2.30 8.37
C VAL A 89 16.64 -1.97 8.06
N SER A 90 17.17 -0.90 8.65
CA SER A 90 18.59 -0.57 8.48
C SER A 90 19.47 -1.69 9.05
N GLU A 91 20.46 -2.14 8.28
CA GLU A 91 21.42 -3.17 8.72
C GLU A 91 22.10 -2.80 10.05
N GLU A 92 22.37 -1.52 10.27
CA GLU A 92 22.99 -0.99 11.51
C GLU A 92 22.10 -1.12 12.75
N LEU A 93 20.79 -1.26 12.58
CA LEU A 93 19.82 -1.38 13.68
C LEU A 93 19.18 -2.78 13.72
N LEU A 94 19.71 -3.73 12.95
CA LEU A 94 19.10 -5.05 12.79
C LEU A 94 19.02 -5.83 14.11
N ASP A 95 20.09 -5.81 14.91
CA ASP A 95 20.12 -6.50 16.20
C ASP A 95 19.09 -5.91 17.17
N ASN A 96 18.96 -4.59 17.19
CA ASN A 96 17.95 -3.92 18.00
C ASN A 96 16.53 -4.24 17.52
N PHE A 97 16.33 -4.27 16.20
CA PHE A 97 15.06 -4.66 15.60
C PHE A 97 14.67 -6.09 16.00
N LYS A 98 15.57 -7.06 15.84
CA LYS A 98 15.32 -8.47 16.17
C LYS A 98 15.02 -8.71 17.65
N SER A 99 15.66 -7.95 18.53
CA SER A 99 15.55 -8.14 19.98
C SER A 99 14.38 -7.38 20.63
N SER A 100 13.92 -6.28 20.02
CA SER A 100 12.96 -5.37 20.68
C SER A 100 11.71 -5.04 19.86
N LYS A 101 11.70 -5.32 18.54
CA LYS A 101 10.64 -4.89 17.64
C LYS A 101 9.81 -6.02 17.04
N ILE A 102 10.31 -7.24 17.14
CA ILE A 102 9.62 -8.41 16.60
C ILE A 102 9.58 -9.54 17.61
N GLU A 103 8.53 -10.34 17.53
CA GLU A 103 8.30 -11.52 18.34
C GLU A 103 8.27 -12.74 17.42
N ARG A 104 9.04 -13.79 17.75
CA ARG A 104 9.09 -15.01 16.92
C ARG A 104 7.77 -15.78 17.01
N THR A 105 7.31 -16.29 15.87
CA THR A 105 6.16 -17.19 15.75
C THR A 105 6.57 -18.50 15.08
N ASP A 106 5.64 -19.44 14.94
CA ASP A 106 5.88 -20.73 14.29
C ASP A 106 6.29 -20.58 12.80
N THR A 107 5.79 -19.54 12.14
CA THR A 107 5.94 -19.33 10.68
C THR A 107 6.76 -18.08 10.32
N GLY A 108 7.31 -17.37 11.30
CA GLY A 108 8.04 -16.13 11.05
C GLY A 108 8.09 -15.25 12.30
N PHE A 109 7.64 -14.00 12.16
CA PHE A 109 7.57 -13.06 13.27
C PHE A 109 6.32 -12.19 13.23
N LYS A 110 5.99 -11.63 14.39
CA LYS A 110 5.01 -10.56 14.55
C LYS A 110 5.70 -9.26 14.93
N LEU A 111 5.14 -8.16 14.47
CA LEU A 111 5.62 -6.81 14.74
C LEU A 111 4.43 -5.93 15.08
N THR A 112 4.55 -5.11 16.12
CA THR A 112 3.57 -4.05 16.41
C THR A 112 4.14 -2.71 15.92
N VAL A 113 3.36 -1.98 15.11
CA VAL A 113 3.77 -0.68 14.60
C VAL A 113 3.70 0.36 15.71
N ASP A 114 4.84 0.98 16.00
CA ASP A 114 4.97 2.02 17.01
C ASP A 114 5.54 3.32 16.42
N ASN A 115 5.90 4.26 17.30
CA ASN A 115 6.46 5.54 16.89
C ASN A 115 7.90 5.45 16.38
N ASP A 116 8.61 4.34 16.51
CA ASP A 116 10.02 4.26 16.11
C ASP A 116 10.17 4.03 14.60
N TYR A 117 9.10 3.61 13.94
CA TYR A 117 9.05 3.53 12.48
C TYR A 117 8.78 4.90 11.87
N MET A 118 9.41 5.13 10.74
CA MET A 118 8.95 6.11 9.77
C MET A 118 8.21 5.39 8.64
N TYR A 119 7.50 6.12 7.80
CA TYR A 119 6.82 5.54 6.65
C TYR A 119 7.01 6.37 5.39
N GLY A 120 6.98 5.67 4.25
CA GLY A 120 6.74 6.27 2.95
C GLY A 120 5.39 5.82 2.42
N GLN A 121 4.80 6.58 1.50
CA GLN A 121 3.52 6.29 0.87
C GLN A 121 3.42 6.97 -0.49
N GLN A 122 2.62 6.37 -1.38
CA GLN A 122 2.23 7.01 -2.63
C GLN A 122 1.21 8.13 -2.37
N LYS A 123 1.15 9.12 -3.28
CA LYS A 123 0.04 10.09 -3.34
C LYS A 123 -1.32 9.41 -3.20
N GLY A 124 -2.20 10.03 -2.42
CA GLY A 124 -3.52 9.48 -2.09
C GLY A 124 -3.52 8.46 -0.94
N ASN A 125 -2.49 8.47 -0.09
CA ASN A 125 -2.37 7.61 1.10
C ASN A 125 -2.39 6.11 0.78
N LYS A 126 -1.77 5.71 -0.34
CA LYS A 126 -1.71 4.31 -0.78
C LYS A 126 -0.31 3.73 -0.59
N TYR A 127 -0.24 2.42 -0.44
CA TYR A 127 0.99 1.63 -0.42
C TYR A 127 1.98 2.11 0.65
N ARG A 128 1.47 2.40 1.84
CA ARG A 128 2.32 2.82 2.95
C ARG A 128 3.27 1.69 3.34
N PHE A 129 4.57 1.94 3.22
CA PHE A 129 5.64 1.04 3.61
C PHE A 129 6.35 1.61 4.84
N LEU A 130 6.96 0.74 5.64
CA LEU A 130 7.60 1.11 6.89
C LEU A 130 9.12 1.18 6.73
N VAL A 131 9.76 2.04 7.51
CA VAL A 131 11.21 2.17 7.57
C VAL A 131 11.64 2.26 9.03
N TYR A 132 12.44 1.28 9.47
CA TYR A 132 13.10 1.28 10.76
C TYR A 132 14.57 1.70 10.59
N HIS A 133 14.89 2.95 10.95
CA HIS A 133 16.21 3.53 10.75
C HIS A 133 16.49 4.69 11.71
N ASP A 134 17.75 5.15 11.72
CA ASP A 134 18.16 6.38 12.38
C ASP A 134 17.42 7.59 11.78
N LYS A 135 16.48 8.13 12.56
CA LYS A 135 15.60 9.25 12.19
C LYS A 135 16.32 10.59 11.99
N SER A 136 17.58 10.72 12.40
CA SER A 136 18.38 11.91 12.09
C SER A 136 18.70 12.04 10.60
N ARG A 137 18.49 10.96 9.83
CA ARG A 137 18.73 10.88 8.38
C ARG A 137 17.47 11.29 7.62
N SER A 138 17.55 12.41 6.92
CA SER A 138 16.46 12.91 6.06
C SER A 138 16.47 12.20 4.70
N ILE A 139 16.06 10.92 4.67
CA ILE A 139 16.03 10.11 3.44
C ILE A 139 14.71 10.35 2.69
N PHE A 140 14.80 10.55 1.39
CA PHE A 140 13.61 10.62 0.53
C PHE A 140 13.03 9.23 0.27
N GLN A 141 11.70 9.11 0.32
CA GLN A 141 11.03 7.81 0.26
C GLN A 141 11.29 7.04 -1.05
N HIS A 142 11.46 7.73 -2.18
CA HIS A 142 11.77 7.09 -3.48
C HIS A 142 13.06 6.26 -3.47
N ARG A 143 14.01 6.56 -2.58
CA ARG A 143 15.29 5.83 -2.50
C ARG A 143 15.12 4.37 -2.09
N PHE A 144 14.09 4.06 -1.31
CA PHE A 144 13.79 2.69 -0.90
C PHE A 144 13.19 1.89 -2.04
N VAL A 145 12.26 2.50 -2.80
CA VAL A 145 11.67 1.88 -3.99
C VAL A 145 12.73 1.65 -5.08
N GLU A 146 13.60 2.64 -5.34
CA GLU A 146 14.75 2.49 -6.24
C GLU A 146 15.69 1.35 -5.82
N GLY A 147 16.00 1.28 -4.51
CA GLY A 147 16.84 0.22 -3.96
C GLY A 147 16.24 -1.17 -4.16
N THR A 148 14.93 -1.32 -3.90
CA THR A 148 14.22 -2.59 -4.10
C THR A 148 14.21 -2.99 -5.56
N LEU A 149 13.98 -2.06 -6.48
CA LEU A 149 14.06 -2.32 -7.92
C LEU A 149 15.48 -2.72 -8.35
N ALA A 150 16.51 -2.09 -7.80
CA ALA A 150 17.89 -2.47 -8.07
C ALA A 150 18.22 -3.87 -7.52
N ALA A 151 17.69 -4.25 -6.36
CA ALA A 151 17.86 -5.58 -5.78
C ALA A 151 17.14 -6.67 -6.59
N ILE A 152 15.94 -6.37 -7.09
CA ILE A 152 15.14 -7.27 -7.94
C ILE A 152 15.74 -7.40 -9.33
N GLY A 153 16.17 -6.29 -9.95
CA GLY A 153 16.78 -6.27 -11.27
C GLY A 153 18.08 -7.06 -11.35
N ARG A 154 18.76 -7.25 -10.21
CA ARG A 154 19.93 -8.13 -10.08
C ARG A 154 19.57 -9.62 -9.93
N GLN A 155 18.30 -9.95 -9.62
CA GLN A 155 17.80 -11.30 -9.29
C GLN A 155 16.70 -11.79 -10.26
N ALA A 156 16.77 -11.38 -11.53
CA ALA A 156 15.65 -11.32 -12.50
C ALA A 156 15.00 -12.64 -13.00
N THR A 157 14.62 -13.60 -12.14
CA THR A 157 13.79 -14.74 -12.59
C THR A 157 12.52 -15.03 -11.79
N GLU A 158 12.37 -14.61 -10.53
CA GLU A 158 11.23 -15.10 -9.70
C GLU A 158 10.31 -14.04 -9.08
N ILE A 159 10.74 -12.78 -8.98
CA ILE A 159 10.04 -11.77 -8.16
C ILE A 159 8.99 -10.97 -8.96
N THR A 160 9.13 -10.88 -10.28
CA THR A 160 8.28 -10.05 -11.15
C THR A 160 6.81 -10.46 -11.10
N THR A 161 6.54 -11.74 -10.84
CA THR A 161 5.18 -12.31 -10.79
C THR A 161 4.50 -12.10 -9.44
N LYS A 162 5.23 -12.15 -8.32
CA LYS A 162 4.65 -12.05 -6.96
C LYS A 162 4.24 -10.64 -6.58
N LEU A 163 4.99 -9.64 -7.03
CA LEU A 163 4.74 -8.28 -6.59
C LEU A 163 3.68 -7.54 -7.43
N GLY A 164 3.22 -8.09 -8.57
CA GLY A 164 2.38 -7.34 -9.51
C GLY A 164 3.12 -6.23 -10.27
N TYR A 165 4.45 -6.17 -10.13
CA TYR A 165 5.34 -5.20 -10.82
C TYR A 165 5.91 -5.76 -12.13
N GLY A 166 5.28 -6.78 -12.71
CA GLY A 166 5.60 -7.33 -14.04
C GLY A 166 5.51 -6.31 -15.19
N ASP A 167 4.79 -5.21 -14.95
CA ASP A 167 4.62 -4.12 -15.90
C ASP A 167 5.49 -2.92 -15.50
N ALA A 168 6.46 -2.58 -16.36
CA ALA A 168 7.32 -1.40 -16.21
C ALA A 168 6.52 -0.09 -16.00
N LYS A 169 5.28 -0.04 -16.49
CA LYS A 169 4.36 1.09 -16.29
C LYS A 169 3.90 1.23 -14.85
N VAL A 170 3.61 0.12 -14.16
CA VAL A 170 3.21 0.11 -12.73
C VAL A 170 4.38 0.54 -11.84
N ILE A 171 5.59 0.07 -12.16
CA ILE A 171 6.84 0.50 -11.49
C ILE A 171 7.01 2.03 -11.64
N SER A 172 6.95 2.53 -12.88
CA SER A 172 7.12 3.96 -13.17
C SER A 172 6.09 4.83 -12.44
N GLN A 173 4.83 4.41 -12.40
CA GLN A 173 3.76 5.12 -11.68
C GLN A 173 3.94 5.09 -10.15
N THR A 174 4.47 3.98 -9.63
CA THR A 174 4.76 3.84 -8.19
C THR A 174 5.90 4.78 -7.79
N ILE A 175 7.01 4.77 -8.54
CA ILE A 175 8.15 5.68 -8.32
C ILE A 175 7.70 7.15 -8.45
N ALA A 176 6.98 7.49 -9.53
CA ALA A 176 6.48 8.85 -9.74
C ALA A 176 5.58 9.36 -8.59
N GLY A 177 4.82 8.45 -7.97
CA GLY A 177 3.95 8.77 -6.85
C GLY A 177 4.69 8.94 -5.52
N VAL A 178 5.99 8.62 -5.44
CA VAL A 178 6.81 8.73 -4.22
C VAL A 178 8.03 9.68 -4.38
N ILE A 179 8.34 10.15 -5.59
CA ILE A 179 9.43 11.10 -5.82
C ILE A 179 9.15 12.43 -5.11
N GLY A 180 10.20 12.96 -4.48
CA GLY A 180 10.21 14.32 -3.90
C GLY A 180 9.88 14.39 -2.41
N ASP A 181 9.19 13.39 -1.85
CA ASP A 181 8.80 13.41 -0.44
C ASP A 181 9.83 12.72 0.46
N LYS A 182 9.96 13.24 1.68
CA LYS A 182 10.72 12.59 2.75
C LYS A 182 9.87 11.49 3.39
N LEU A 183 10.52 10.60 4.13
CA LEU A 183 9.81 9.73 5.06
C LEU A 183 9.06 10.57 6.11
N HIS A 184 7.94 10.03 6.59
CA HIS A 184 7.04 10.65 7.57
C HIS A 184 7.07 9.89 8.90
N GLU A 185 6.78 10.60 9.99
CA GLU A 185 6.50 9.99 11.30
C GLU A 185 5.01 9.70 11.47
N PHE A 186 4.66 8.80 12.40
CA PHE A 186 3.28 8.43 12.74
C PHE A 186 2.57 9.43 13.64
#